data_AF-A0AA40S7P4-F1
#
_entry.id   AF-A0AA40S7P4-F1
#
_cell.length_a   1.000
_cell.length_b   1.000
_cell.length_c   1.000
_cell.angle_alpha   90.00
_cell.angle_beta   90.00
_cell.angle_gamma   90.00
#
_symmetry.space_group_name_H-M   'P 1'
#
loop_
_entity.id
_entity.type
_entity.pdbx_description
1 polymer ?
#
loop_
_entity_poly.entity_id
_entity_poly.type
_entity_poly.pdbx_seq_one_letter_code
_entity_poly.pdbx_strand_id
1 'polypeptide(L)' 'MDATILEIVEQEGMARDIAEMAHDLAQDGHHATADMLRTMSRRRRVIGMELRANLAVLKAGDHEAAGDGE' A
#
# COMPACT_ATOMS: atom_id res chain seq x y z
N MET A 1 12.19 11.46 5.13
CA MET A 1 10.73 11.42 4.90
C MET A 1 10.33 10.92 3.50
N ASP A 2 11.26 10.79 2.53
CA ASP A 2 10.91 10.34 1.18
C ASP A 2 10.81 8.81 0.98
N ALA A 3 11.66 8.02 1.62
CA ALA A 3 11.69 6.56 1.38
C ALA A 3 10.36 5.86 1.72
N THR A 4 9.74 6.22 2.86
CA THR A 4 8.45 5.67 3.28
C THR A 4 7.32 6.09 2.35
N ILE A 5 7.32 7.35 1.87
CA ILE A 5 6.31 7.82 0.92
C ILE A 5 6.47 7.09 -0.42
N LEU A 6 7.71 6.92 -0.89
CA LEU A 6 8.00 6.18 -2.11
C LEU A 6 7.53 4.74 -2.01
N GLU A 7 7.80 4.06 -0.89
CA GLU A 7 7.37 2.69 -0.65
C GLU A 7 5.83 2.57 -0.60
N ILE A 8 5.14 3.54 0.02
CA ILE A 8 3.67 3.60 0.01
C ILE A 8 3.14 3.66 -1.44
N VAL A 9 3.68 4.59 -2.25
CA VAL A 9 3.28 4.74 -3.65
C VAL A 9 3.54 3.45 -4.43
N GLU A 10 4.68 2.80 -4.20
CA GLU A 10 5.05 1.55 -4.85
C GLU A 10 4.08 0.41 -4.50
N GLN A 11 3.75 0.23 -3.21
CA GLN A 11 2.81 -0.81 -2.79
C GLN A 11 1.42 -0.59 -3.38
N GLU A 12 0.96 0.66 -3.44
CA GLU A 12 -0.35 1.01 -4.00
C GLU A 12 -0.40 0.84 -5.51
N GLY A 13 0.64 1.27 -6.22
CA GLY A 13 0.79 1.07 -7.66
C GLY A 13 0.78 -0.42 -8.01
N MET A 14 1.65 -1.20 -7.37
CA MET A 14 1.68 -2.65 -7.57
C MET A 14 0.35 -3.33 -7.19
N ALA A 15 -0.34 -2.85 -6.15
CA ALA A 15 -1.65 -3.40 -5.80
C ALA A 15 -2.69 -3.14 -6.89
N ARG A 16 -2.66 -1.97 -7.54
CA ARG A 16 -3.53 -1.63 -8.66
C ARG A 16 -3.22 -2.50 -9.87
N ASP A 17 -1.96 -2.56 -10.28
CA ASP A 17 -1.53 -3.29 -11.48
C ASP A 17 -1.87 -4.79 -11.38
N ILE A 18 -1.64 -5.39 -10.20
CA ILE A 18 -2.01 -6.79 -9.95
C ILE A 18 -3.52 -6.99 -9.99
N ALA A 19 -4.32 -6.03 -9.49
CA ALA A 19 -5.77 -6.14 -9.52
C ALA A 19 -6.33 -6.04 -10.95
N GLU A 20 -5.73 -5.20 -11.79
CA GLU A 20 -6.04 -5.06 -13.21
C GLU A 20 -5.71 -6.36 -13.96
N MET A 21 -4.51 -6.90 -13.77
CA MET A 21 -4.12 -8.19 -14.36
C MET A 21 -5.04 -9.34 -13.90
N ALA A 22 -5.48 -9.33 -12.65
CA ALA A 22 -6.44 -10.31 -12.15
C ALA A 22 -7.84 -10.15 -12.77
N HIS A 23 -8.22 -8.93 -13.16
CA HIS A 23 -9.47 -8.68 -13.87
C HIS A 23 -9.40 -9.27 -15.28
N ASP A 24 -8.34 -8.97 -16.01
CA ASP A 24 -8.14 -9.45 -17.39
C ASP A 24 -8.09 -10.99 -17.44
N LEU A 25 -7.30 -11.61 -16.56
CA LEU A 25 -7.24 -13.07 -16.47
C LEU A 25 -8.58 -13.71 -16.12
N ALA A 26 -9.42 -13.04 -15.33
CA ALA A 26 -10.76 -13.54 -15.04
C ALA A 26 -11.71 -13.42 -16.25
N GLN A 27 -11.55 -12.39 -17.08
CA GLN A 27 -12.26 -12.26 -18.36
C GLN A 27 -11.85 -13.38 -19.33
N ASP A 28 -10.57 -13.76 -19.31
CA ASP A 28 -10.02 -14.84 -20.15
C ASP A 28 -10.31 -16.26 -19.60
N GLY A 29 -11.04 -16.37 -18.48
CA GLY A 29 -11.41 -17.66 -17.87
C GLY A 29 -10.33 -18.30 -16.98
N HIS A 30 -9.21 -17.62 -16.75
CA HIS A 30 -8.13 -18.05 -15.86
C HIS A 30 -8.42 -17.72 -14.39
N HIS A 31 -9.54 -18.21 -13.87
CA HIS A 31 -10.06 -17.83 -12.54
C HIS A 31 -9.12 -18.17 -11.37
N ALA A 32 -8.44 -19.33 -11.41
CA ALA A 32 -7.52 -19.73 -10.34
C ALA A 32 -6.33 -18.75 -10.21
N THR A 33 -5.75 -18.35 -11.33
CA THR A 33 -4.66 -17.36 -11.37
C THR A 33 -5.17 -15.98 -10.95
N ALA A 34 -6.35 -15.58 -11.41
CA ALA A 34 -6.98 -14.33 -11.02
C ALA A 34 -7.20 -14.23 -9.49
N ASP A 35 -7.63 -15.31 -8.84
CA ASP A 35 -7.85 -15.33 -7.39
C ASP A 35 -6.55 -15.25 -6.58
N MET A 36 -5.48 -15.89 -7.08
CA MET A 36 -4.14 -15.73 -6.53
C MET A 36 -3.70 -14.26 -6.60
N LEU A 37 -3.81 -13.63 -7.78
CA LEU A 37 -3.44 -12.23 -7.96
C LEU A 37 -4.28 -11.28 -7.11
N ARG A 38 -5.60 -11.49 -7.00
CA ARG A 38 -6.46 -10.72 -6.09
C ARG A 38 -5.96 -10.78 -4.65
N THR A 39 -5.51 -11.94 -4.21
CA THR A 39 -4.95 -12.12 -2.86
C THR A 39 -3.63 -11.36 -2.69
N MET A 40 -2.76 -11.37 -3.69
CA MET A 40 -1.52 -10.59 -3.69
C MET A 40 -1.79 -9.09 -3.68
N SER A 41 -2.71 -8.60 -4.52
CA SER A 41 -3.14 -7.19 -4.55
C SER A 41 -3.66 -6.74 -3.18
N ARG A 42 -4.55 -7.53 -2.56
CA ARG A 42 -5.05 -7.25 -1.20
C ARG A 42 -3.93 -7.15 -0.18
N ARG A 43 -2.96 -8.07 -0.20
CA ARG A 43 -1.81 -8.04 0.70
C ARG A 43 -1.01 -6.75 0.56
N ARG A 44 -0.75 -6.29 -0.66
CA ARG A 44 -0.04 -5.03 -0.90
C ARG A 44 -0.80 -3.81 -0.38
N ARG A 45 -2.13 -3.78 -0.54
CA ARG A 45 -2.96 -2.70 0.05
C ARG A 45 -2.83 -2.65 1.57
N VAL A 46 -2.81 -3.81 2.23
CA VAL A 46 -2.61 -3.90 3.68
C VAL A 46 -1.26 -3.31 4.09
N ILE A 47 -0.17 -3.70 3.40
CA ILE A 47 1.17 -3.15 3.66
C ILE A 47 1.19 -1.63 3.46
N GLY A 48 0.60 -1.13 2.38
CA GLY A 48 0.49 0.33 2.15
C GLY A 48 -0.27 1.05 3.27
N MET A 49 -1.35 0.46 3.80
CA MET A 49 -2.08 1.01 4.94
C MET A 49 -1.25 1.04 6.22
N GLU A 50 -0.49 -0.03 6.51
CA GLU A 50 0.42 -0.09 7.66
C GLU A 50 1.52 0.99 7.56
N LEU A 51 2.12 1.16 6.39
CA LEU A 51 3.13 2.20 6.16
C LEU A 51 2.55 3.62 6.35
N ARG A 52 1.33 3.88 5.87
CA ARG A 52 0.65 5.17 6.09
C ARG A 52 0.38 5.41 7.58
N ALA A 53 -0.05 4.39 8.30
CA ALA A 53 -0.28 4.48 9.74
C ALA A 53 1.02 4.82 10.49
N ASN A 54 2.11 4.12 10.16
CA ASN A 54 3.43 4.39 10.74
C ASN A 54 3.92 5.82 10.43
N LEU A 55 3.75 6.28 9.17
CA LEU A 55 4.12 7.65 8.79
C LEU A 55 3.30 8.69 9.56
N ALA A 56 2.01 8.44 9.80
CA ALA A 56 1.16 9.35 10.57
C ALA A 56 1.62 9.44 12.04
N VAL A 57 1.98 8.31 12.66
CA VAL A 57 2.53 8.28 14.03
C VAL A 57 3.84 9.08 14.13
N LEU A 58 4.76 8.88 13.17
CA LEU A 58 6.03 9.62 13.15
C LEU A 58 5.80 11.13 13.02
N LYS A 59 4.92 11.54 12.09
CA LYS A 59 4.58 12.97 11.91
C LYS A 59 3.93 13.59 13.14
N ALA A 60 3.12 12.83 13.88
CA ALA A 60 2.52 13.30 15.12
C ALA A 60 3.57 13.49 16.23
N GLY A 61 4.49 12.54 16.39
CA GLY A 61 5.60 12.64 17.36
C GLY A 61 6.56 13.79 17.05
N ASP A 62 6.87 14.03 15.77
CA ASP A 62 7.69 15.17 15.34
C ASP A 62 7.00 16.51 15.64
N HIS A 63 5.66 16.55 15.62
CA HIS A 63 4.90 17.76 15.93
C HIS A 63 4.89 18.07 17.44
N GLU A 64 4.79 17.05 18.29
CA GLU A 64 4.86 17.22 19.76
C GLU A 64 6.26 17.64 20.21
N ALA A 65 7.32 17.05 19.64
CA ALA A 65 8.70 17.41 19.97
C ALA A 65 9.08 18.85 19.57
N ALA A 66 8.38 19.44 18.59
CA ALA A 66 8.56 20.83 18.18
C ALA A 66 7.75 21.84 19.03
N GLY A 67 6.85 21.37 19.90
CA GLY A 67 5.96 22.20 20.74
C GLY A 67 6.49 22.50 22.14
N ASP A 68 7.47 21.74 22.66
CA ASP A 68 8.03 21.88 24.01
C ASP A 68 9.23 22.85 24.09
N GLY A 69 9.30 23.80 23.16
CA GLY A 69 10.40 24.76 23.02
C GLY A 69 10.03 26.22 23.31
N GLU A 70 9.13 26.47 24.29
CA GLU A 70 8.76 27.83 24.73
C GLU A 70 8.98 28.04 26.24
#